data_AF-A0A925S7C9-F1
#
_entry.id   AF-A0A925S7C9-F1
#
_cell.length_a   1.000
_cell.length_b   1.000
_cell.length_c   1.000
_cell.angle_alpha   90.00
_cell.angle_beta   90.00
_cell.angle_gamma   90.00
#
_symmetry.space_group_name_H-M   'P 1'
#
loop_
_entity.id
_entity.type
_entity.pdbx_description
1 polymer ?
#
loop_
_entity_poly.entity_id
_entity_poly.type
_entity_poly.pdbx_seq_one_letter_code
_entity_poly.pdbx_strand_id
1 'polypeptide(L)'
;MFEQFVQNLEAFAAAEASIEAVVIVGSWANGTAKPESDIDVVMITNSTDRLLSEYTWVYKFGRSLSSDEEDYDLVHVLRAFYDGGMEVEFGITSEAWLADDQLKATGKILDTGCKVVYDPKNLIEPFRAKAKAQAVS
;
A
#
# COMPACT_ATOMS: atom_id res chain seq x y z
N MET A 1 17.51 -2.09 -4.22
CA MET A 1 16.68 -2.29 -3.02
C MET A 1 15.21 -2.13 -3.38
N PHE A 2 14.76 -0.92 -3.71
CA PHE A 2 13.35 -0.65 -4.07
C PHE A 2 12.78 -1.56 -5.16
N GLU A 3 13.46 -1.72 -6.31
CA GLU A 3 12.95 -2.62 -7.37
C GLU A 3 12.84 -4.09 -6.94
N GLN A 4 13.76 -4.57 -6.11
CA GLN A 4 13.67 -5.93 -5.56
C GLN A 4 12.50 -6.06 -4.58
N PHE A 5 12.27 -5.02 -3.77
CA PHE A 5 11.12 -4.95 -2.88
C PHE A 5 9.81 -5.00 -3.68
N VAL A 6 9.69 -4.20 -4.76
CA VAL A 6 8.51 -4.20 -5.65
C VAL A 6 8.25 -5.59 -6.22
N GLN A 7 9.28 -6.28 -6.72
CA GLN A 7 9.15 -7.64 -7.26
C GLN A 7 8.68 -8.64 -6.21
N ASN A 8 9.24 -8.57 -5.00
CA ASN A 8 8.82 -9.43 -3.90
C ASN A 8 7.38 -9.13 -3.46
N LEU A 9 6.98 -7.86 -3.48
CA LEU A 9 5.64 -7.39 -3.13
C LEU A 9 4.59 -7.85 -4.15
N GLU A 10 4.91 -7.74 -5.44
CA GLU A 10 4.06 -8.28 -6.51
C GLU A 10 3.90 -9.81 -6.39
N ALA A 11 4.99 -10.53 -6.15
CA ALA A 11 4.95 -11.98 -5.96
C ALA A 11 4.14 -12.39 -4.72
N PHE A 12 4.25 -11.63 -3.62
CA PHE A 12 3.44 -11.83 -2.42
C PHE A 12 1.95 -11.57 -2.70
N ALA A 13 1.62 -10.43 -3.31
CA ALA A 13 0.25 -10.05 -3.65
C ALA A 13 -0.42 -11.08 -4.56
N ALA A 14 0.30 -11.61 -5.55
CA ALA A 14 -0.20 -12.65 -6.43
C ALA A 14 -0.42 -14.01 -5.73
N ALA A 15 0.34 -14.30 -4.67
CA ALA A 15 0.22 -15.55 -3.91
C ALA A 15 -0.83 -15.48 -2.79
N GLU A 16 -1.14 -14.28 -2.31
CA GLU A 16 -2.09 -14.06 -1.21
C GLU A 16 -3.48 -13.73 -1.77
N ALA A 17 -4.32 -14.76 -1.89
CA ALA A 17 -5.64 -14.68 -2.50
C ALA A 17 -6.62 -13.65 -1.89
N SER A 18 -6.40 -13.18 -0.67
CA SER A 18 -7.26 -12.12 -0.09
C SER A 18 -6.92 -10.73 -0.62
N ILE A 19 -5.70 -10.53 -1.15
CA ILE A 19 -5.25 -9.25 -1.71
C ILE A 19 -5.90 -9.00 -3.07
N GLU A 20 -6.51 -7.83 -3.20
CA GLU A 20 -7.27 -7.41 -4.38
C GLU A 20 -6.55 -6.34 -5.17
N ALA A 21 -5.81 -5.47 -4.49
CA ALA A 21 -4.89 -4.52 -5.11
C ALA A 21 -3.75 -4.14 -4.14
N VAL A 22 -2.59 -3.80 -4.69
CA VAL A 22 -1.45 -3.24 -3.99
C VAL A 22 -0.89 -2.06 -4.77
N VAL A 23 -0.74 -0.93 -4.09
CA VAL A 23 -0.10 0.27 -4.63
C VAL A 23 1.02 0.74 -3.72
N ILE A 24 2.05 1.32 -4.32
CA ILE A 24 3.03 2.15 -3.61
C ILE A 24 2.64 3.60 -3.84
N VAL A 25 2.60 4.39 -2.77
CA VAL A 25 2.26 5.81 -2.80
C VAL A 25 3.44 6.66 -2.32
N GLY A 26 3.24 7.97 -2.22
CA GLY A 26 4.22 8.85 -1.61
C GLY A 26 5.50 9.03 -2.42
N SER A 27 6.62 9.22 -1.71
CA SER A 27 7.87 9.76 -2.26
C SER A 27 8.53 8.82 -3.29
N TRP A 28 8.43 7.50 -3.09
CA TRP A 28 8.95 6.51 -4.02
C TRP A 28 8.10 6.41 -5.29
N ALA A 29 6.79 6.65 -5.19
CA ALA A 29 5.89 6.62 -6.33
C ALA A 29 5.99 7.86 -7.22
N ASN A 30 6.39 9.02 -6.66
CA ASN A 30 6.51 10.29 -7.41
C ASN A 30 7.95 10.70 -7.74
N GLY A 31 8.94 9.87 -7.40
CA GLY A 31 10.35 10.10 -7.73
C GLY A 31 11.04 11.17 -6.88
N THR A 32 10.47 11.53 -5.72
CA THR A 32 11.08 12.47 -4.77
C THR A 32 11.74 11.80 -3.56
N ALA A 33 11.67 10.46 -3.49
CA ALA A 33 12.29 9.68 -2.44
C ALA A 33 13.80 9.93 -2.32
N LYS A 34 14.26 9.93 -1.07
CA LYS A 34 15.67 9.91 -0.71
C LYS A 34 16.03 8.50 -0.22
N PRO A 35 17.33 8.16 -0.09
CA PRO A 35 17.74 6.86 0.44
C PRO A 35 17.15 6.52 1.81
N GLU A 36 16.91 7.54 2.64
CA GLU A 36 16.30 7.46 3.97
C GLU A 36 14.76 7.52 3.97
N SER A 37 14.12 7.66 2.80
CA SER A 37 12.66 7.67 2.70
C SER A 37 12.10 6.27 2.92
N ASP A 38 11.09 6.18 3.77
CA ASP A 38 10.20 5.04 3.92
C ASP A 38 9.43 4.74 2.63
N ILE A 39 9.05 3.47 2.47
CA ILE A 39 8.22 3.02 1.36
C ILE A 39 6.78 2.88 1.85
N ASP A 40 5.89 3.74 1.35
CA ASP A 40 4.45 3.67 1.64
C ASP A 40 3.74 2.65 0.74
N VAL A 41 3.19 1.61 1.33
CA VAL A 41 2.42 0.55 0.64
C VAL A 41 0.98 0.59 1.13
N VAL A 42 0.02 0.54 0.20
CA VAL A 42 -1.39 0.28 0.52
C VAL A 42 -1.80 -1.05 -0.08
N MET A 43 -2.27 -1.96 0.78
CA MET A 43 -2.80 -3.28 0.43
C MET A 43 -4.31 -3.29 0.66
N ILE A 44 -5.07 -3.40 -0.43
CA ILE A 44 -6.51 -3.58 -0.42
C ILE A 44 -6.81 -5.07 -0.41
N THR A 45 -7.53 -5.53 0.60
CA THR A 45 -7.85 -6.95 0.83
C THR A 45 -9.33 -7.13 1.19
N ASN A 46 -9.92 -8.26 0.78
CA ASN A 46 -11.25 -8.66 1.24
C ASN A 46 -11.24 -9.34 2.61
N SER A 47 -10.06 -9.52 3.20
CA SER A 47 -9.89 -10.04 4.55
C SER A 47 -8.70 -9.35 5.20
N THR A 48 -8.97 -8.26 5.92
CA THR A 48 -7.98 -7.54 6.72
C THR A 48 -7.43 -8.43 7.84
N ASP A 49 -8.31 -9.17 8.52
CA ASP A 49 -7.96 -10.11 9.59
C ASP A 49 -6.88 -11.10 9.18
N ARG A 50 -6.88 -11.56 7.93
CA ARG A 50 -5.88 -12.51 7.43
C ARG A 50 -4.46 -11.93 7.39
N LEU A 51 -4.34 -10.63 7.13
CA LEU A 51 -3.05 -9.92 7.11
C LEU A 51 -2.67 -9.40 8.50
N LEU A 52 -3.65 -9.13 9.35
CA LEU A 52 -3.47 -8.58 10.69
C LEU A 52 -3.28 -9.65 11.77
N SER A 53 -3.72 -10.89 11.55
CA SER A 53 -3.62 -11.96 12.56
C SER A 53 -2.18 -12.40 12.82
N GLU A 54 -1.35 -12.42 11.77
CA GLU A 54 0.06 -12.79 11.86
C GLU A 54 0.91 -12.00 10.87
N TYR A 55 1.89 -11.24 11.37
CA TYR A 55 2.80 -10.46 10.54
C TYR A 55 3.99 -11.26 9.99
N THR A 56 3.90 -12.59 9.96
CA THR A 56 4.98 -13.45 9.43
C THR A 56 5.26 -13.20 7.95
N TRP A 57 4.30 -12.66 7.21
CA TRP A 57 4.47 -12.28 5.81
C TRP A 57 5.48 -11.14 5.60
N VAL A 58 5.69 -10.27 6.61
CA VAL A 58 6.68 -9.18 6.57
C VAL A 58 8.08 -9.73 6.31
N TYR A 59 8.41 -10.93 6.82
CA TYR A 59 9.71 -11.55 6.62
C TYR A 59 10.01 -11.93 5.16
N LYS A 60 9.01 -11.91 4.27
CA LYS A 60 9.20 -12.12 2.82
C LYS A 60 9.98 -10.97 2.16
N PHE A 61 10.02 -9.80 2.80
CA PHE A 61 10.68 -8.60 2.28
C PHE A 61 12.06 -8.37 2.88
N GLY A 62 12.46 -9.17 3.88
CA GLY A 62 13.76 -9.11 4.52
C GLY A 62 13.68 -9.53 5.98
N ARG A 63 14.82 -9.47 6.68
CA ARG A 63 14.86 -9.69 8.12
C ARG A 63 14.31 -8.45 8.84
N SER A 64 13.06 -8.52 9.31
CA SER A 64 12.49 -7.48 10.17
C SER A 64 13.18 -7.46 11.54
N LEU A 65 13.55 -6.27 11.99
CA LEU A 65 14.16 -5.97 13.30
C LEU A 65 13.10 -5.59 14.33
N SER A 66 12.06 -4.88 13.89
CA SER A 66 10.92 -4.45 14.70
C SER A 66 9.73 -4.09 13.80
N SER A 67 8.55 -4.03 14.41
CA SER A 67 7.35 -3.50 13.79
C SER A 67 6.49 -2.75 14.79
N ASP A 68 5.89 -1.65 14.35
CA ASP A 68 4.93 -0.85 15.12
C ASP A 68 3.58 -0.81 14.41
N GLU A 69 2.50 -0.76 15.19
CA GLU A 69 1.12 -0.79 14.69
C GLU A 69 0.40 0.52 15.01
N GLU A 70 -0.31 1.05 14.04
CA GLU A 70 -1.18 2.22 14.15
C GLU A 70 -2.54 1.92 13.50
N ASP A 71 -3.63 2.46 14.04
CA ASP A 71 -4.99 2.27 13.50
C ASP A 71 -5.60 3.63 13.15
N TYR A 72 -5.95 3.80 11.88
CA TYR A 72 -6.54 5.01 11.30
C TYR A 72 -7.90 4.73 10.65
N ASP A 73 -8.83 4.17 11.43
CA ASP A 73 -10.22 3.85 11.05
C ASP A 73 -10.34 2.84 9.90
N LEU A 74 -10.12 3.28 8.65
CA LEU A 74 -10.20 2.42 7.46
C LEU A 74 -8.88 1.72 7.16
N VAL A 75 -7.76 2.21 7.70
CA VAL A 75 -6.42 1.73 7.38
C VAL A 75 -5.70 1.33 8.66
N HIS A 76 -5.32 0.06 8.74
CA HIS A 76 -4.38 -0.42 9.75
C HIS A 76 -2.97 -0.31 9.21
N VAL A 77 -2.12 0.42 9.90
CA VAL A 77 -0.73 0.64 9.51
C VAL A 77 0.17 -0.28 10.29
N LEU A 78 0.99 -1.05 9.57
CA LEU A 78 2.10 -1.80 10.11
C LEU A 78 3.40 -1.20 9.57
N ARG A 79 4.17 -0.54 10.43
CA ARG A 79 5.49 0.01 10.08
C ARG A 79 6.55 -1.02 10.40
N ALA A 80 7.30 -1.47 9.39
CA ALA A 80 8.32 -2.51 9.51
C ALA A 80 9.72 -1.97 9.22
N PHE A 81 10.65 -2.26 10.11
CA PHE A 81 12.05 -1.86 10.00
C PHE A 81 12.90 -3.08 9.67
N TYR A 82 13.66 -3.03 8.58
CA TYR A 82 14.44 -4.16 8.10
C TYR A 82 15.94 -3.97 8.32
N ASP A 83 16.63 -5.09 8.47
CA ASP A 83 18.08 -5.12 8.42
C ASP A 83 18.57 -4.54 7.08
N GLY A 84 19.54 -3.63 7.14
CA GLY A 84 19.97 -2.81 6.01
C GLY A 84 19.29 -1.43 5.88
N GLY A 85 18.44 -1.05 6.84
CA GLY A 85 17.92 0.32 6.98
C GLY A 85 16.70 0.66 6.12
N MET A 86 16.07 -0.35 5.49
CA MET A 86 14.82 -0.16 4.78
C MET A 86 13.67 -0.06 5.77
N GLU A 87 12.82 0.95 5.59
CA GLU A 87 11.60 1.17 6.35
C GLU A 87 10.41 1.07 5.40
N VAL A 88 9.38 0.33 5.79
CA VAL A 88 8.16 0.15 4.98
C VAL A 88 6.94 0.36 5.85
N GLU A 89 6.07 1.25 5.41
CA GLU A 89 4.76 1.46 6.01
C GLU A 89 3.71 0.67 5.21
N PHE A 90 3.09 -0.33 5.83
CA PHE A 90 2.04 -1.13 5.21
C PHE A 90 0.66 -0.70 5.72
N GLY A 91 -0.07 0.08 4.92
CA GLY A 91 -1.49 0.33 5.11
C GLY A 91 -2.34 -0.85 4.62
N ILE A 92 -3.00 -1.54 5.54
CA ILE A 92 -3.89 -2.67 5.29
C ILE A 92 -5.33 -2.17 5.38
N THR A 93 -6.09 -2.33 4.28
CA THR A 93 -7.45 -1.82 4.18
C THR A 93 -8.34 -2.70 3.31
N SER A 94 -9.62 -2.36 3.21
CA SER A 94 -10.59 -3.00 2.31
C SER A 94 -10.98 -2.06 1.17
N GLU A 95 -11.83 -2.52 0.25
CA GLU A 95 -12.40 -1.68 -0.82
C GLU A 95 -13.13 -0.43 -0.29
N ALA A 96 -13.47 -0.36 1.02
CA ALA A 96 -14.00 0.84 1.66
C ALA A 96 -13.07 2.07 1.52
N TRP A 97 -11.76 1.86 1.37
CA TRP A 97 -10.80 2.95 1.10
C TRP A 97 -10.96 3.56 -0.31
N LEU A 98 -11.58 2.81 -1.23
CA LEU A 98 -11.94 3.24 -2.58
C LEU A 98 -13.44 3.60 -2.70
N ALA A 99 -14.12 3.86 -1.59
CA ALA A 99 -15.52 4.26 -1.60
C ALA A 99 -15.72 5.73 -2.06
N ASP A 100 -16.95 6.06 -2.46
CA ASP A 100 -17.30 7.37 -3.01
C ASP A 100 -17.08 8.52 -2.03
N ASP A 101 -17.35 8.29 -0.75
CA ASP A 101 -17.11 9.24 0.33
C ASP A 101 -15.60 9.48 0.59
N GLN A 102 -14.75 8.55 0.14
CA GLN A 102 -13.29 8.65 0.24
C GLN A 102 -12.62 9.29 -1.00
N LEU A 103 -13.38 9.61 -2.07
CA LEU A 103 -12.84 10.15 -3.33
C LEU A 103 -11.87 11.32 -3.14
N LYS A 104 -12.18 12.24 -2.23
CA LYS A 104 -11.32 13.40 -1.96
C LYS A 104 -10.04 13.02 -1.22
N ALA A 105 -10.15 12.20 -0.17
CA ALA A 105 -9.03 11.85 0.69
C ALA A 105 -8.08 10.89 -0.03
N THR A 106 -8.59 9.74 -0.47
CA THR A 106 -7.85 8.72 -1.21
C THR A 106 -7.39 9.24 -2.58
N GLY A 107 -8.24 10.01 -3.27
CA GLY A 107 -7.88 10.60 -4.56
C GLY A 107 -6.66 11.51 -4.47
N LYS A 108 -6.55 12.32 -3.39
CA LYS A 108 -5.38 13.16 -3.16
C LYS A 108 -4.11 12.31 -2.97
N ILE A 109 -4.18 11.23 -2.20
CA ILE A 109 -3.04 10.31 -1.98
C ILE A 109 -2.59 9.70 -3.31
N LEU A 110 -3.53 9.22 -4.13
CA LEU A 110 -3.21 8.60 -5.42
C LEU A 110 -2.73 9.60 -6.49
N ASP A 111 -2.99 10.90 -6.30
CA ASP A 111 -2.54 11.98 -7.18
C ASP A 111 -1.15 12.51 -6.79
N THR A 112 -0.78 12.46 -5.51
CA THR A 112 0.58 12.85 -5.08
C THR A 112 1.67 11.89 -5.58
N GLY A 113 1.30 10.65 -5.89
CA GLY A 113 2.16 9.61 -6.45
C GLY A 113 1.52 8.24 -6.25
N CYS A 114 1.40 7.45 -7.32
CA CYS A 114 0.85 6.10 -7.25
C CYS A 114 1.52 5.19 -8.28
N LYS A 115 2.20 4.14 -7.79
CA LYS A 115 2.70 3.02 -8.58
C LYS A 115 1.85 1.80 -8.27
N VAL A 116 1.08 1.32 -9.25
CA VAL A 116 0.34 0.06 -9.11
C VAL A 116 1.34 -1.10 -9.16
N VAL A 117 1.34 -1.94 -8.13
CA VAL A 117 2.19 -3.14 -8.03
C VAL A 117 1.39 -4.39 -8.41
N TYR A 118 0.13 -4.46 -7.98
CA TYR A 118 -0.78 -5.56 -8.29
C TYR A 118 -2.21 -5.02 -8.31
N ASP A 119 -2.99 -5.28 -9.36
CA ASP A 119 -4.40 -4.87 -9.44
C ASP A 119 -5.15 -5.71 -10.50
N PRO A 120 -5.32 -7.02 -10.29
CA PRO A 120 -5.97 -7.91 -11.26
C PRO A 120 -7.44 -7.56 -11.50
N LYS A 121 -8.07 -6.84 -10.57
CA LYS A 121 -9.48 -6.42 -10.65
C LYS A 121 -9.68 -5.04 -11.27
N ASN A 122 -8.59 -4.33 -11.58
CA ASN A 122 -8.59 -2.95 -12.09
C ASN A 122 -9.40 -2.00 -11.19
N LEU A 123 -9.15 -2.02 -9.88
CA LEU A 123 -9.82 -1.17 -8.90
C LEU A 123 -9.27 0.26 -8.89
N ILE A 124 -7.97 0.42 -9.13
CA ILE A 124 -7.26 1.68 -8.90
C ILE A 124 -7.52 2.70 -10.01
N GLU A 125 -7.43 2.29 -11.27
CA GLU A 125 -7.58 3.22 -12.41
C GLU A 125 -8.98 3.86 -12.46
N PRO A 126 -10.09 3.12 -12.36
CA PRO A 126 -11.44 3.71 -12.38
C PRO A 126 -11.66 4.66 -11.21
N PHE A 127 -11.17 4.32 -10.02
CA PHE A 127 -11.26 5.20 -8.85
C PHE A 127 -10.51 6.52 -9.08
N ARG A 128 -9.28 6.46 -9.60
CA ARG A 128 -8.49 7.66 -9.92
C ARG A 128 -9.17 8.55 -10.96
N ALA A 129 -9.79 7.95 -11.98
CA ALA A 129 -10.55 8.69 -12.98
C ALA A 129 -11.74 9.43 -12.35
N LYS A 130 -12.47 8.76 -11.45
CA LYS A 130 -13.59 9.34 -10.71
C LYS A 130 -13.16 10.48 -9.79
N ALA A 131 -12.08 10.29 -9.03
CA ALA A 131 -11.55 11.32 -8.13
C ALA A 131 -11.12 12.58 -8.89
N LYS A 132 -10.48 12.42 -10.06
CA LYS A 132 -10.12 13.54 -10.93
C LYS A 132 -11.33 14.29 -11.47
N ALA A 133 -12.40 13.59 -11.86
CA ALA A 133 -13.62 14.22 -12.35
C ALA A 133 -14.29 15.09 -11.27
N GLN A 134 -14.27 14.65 -10.01
CA GLN A 134 -14.84 15.41 -8.89
C GLN A 134 -13.99 16.62 -8.48
N ALA A 135 -12.68 16.59 -8.71
CA ALA A 135 -11.79 17.71 -8.38
C ALA A 135 -11.94 18.92 -9.34
N VAL A 136 -12.59 18.74 -10.50
CA VAL A 136 -12.77 19.75 -11.55
C VAL A 136 -14.17 20.42 -11.50
N SER A 137 -15.09 19.86 -10.70
CA SER A 137 -16.45 20.37 -10.47
C SER A 137 -16.55 21.28 -9.26
#